data_AF-A0A818B4Y3-F1
#
_entry.id   AF-A0A818B4Y3-F1
#
_cell.length_a   1.000
_cell.length_b   1.000
_cell.length_c   1.000
_cell.angle_alpha   90.00
_cell.angle_beta   90.00
_cell.angle_gamma   90.00
#
_symmetry.space_group_name_H-M   'P 1'
#
loop_
_entity.id
_entity.type
_entity.pdbx_description
1 polymer ?
#
loop_
_entity_poly.entity_id
_entity_poly.type
_entity_poly.pdbx_seq_one_letter_code
_entity_poly.pdbx_strand_id
1 'polypeptide(L)' 'MQEGEVHLINDDIGLHKMETLDENKQAVTLHCYIPPYSDCFTFDMQNNEIKTNIVHTTYDTEFGKTVS' A
#
# COMPACT_ATOMS: atom_id res chain seq x y z
N MET A 1 0.84 12.39 -5.49
CA MET A 1 0.19 11.90 -6.73
C MET A 1 -0.97 12.81 -7.04
N GLN A 2 -1.11 13.26 -8.29
CA GLN A 2 -2.26 14.02 -8.77
C GLN A 2 -3.22 13.12 -9.55
N GLU A 3 -4.46 13.59 -9.75
CA GLU A 3 -5.47 12.85 -10.52
C GLU A 3 -4.98 12.58 -11.95
N GLY A 4 -5.14 11.34 -12.41
CA GLY A 4 -4.72 10.89 -13.74
C GLY A 4 -3.24 10.52 -13.88
N GLU A 5 -2.41 10.73 -12.86
CA GLU A 5 -1.01 10.29 -12.88
C GLU A 5 -0.88 8.78 -12.64
N VAL A 6 0.15 8.19 -13.27
CA VAL A 6 0.55 6.79 -13.06
C VAL A 6 1.97 6.77 -12.51
N HIS A 7 2.17 5.98 -11.46
CA HIS A 7 3.45 5.80 -10.77
C HIS A 7 3.82 4.32 -10.73
N LEU A 8 5.12 4.01 -10.70
CA LEU A 8 5.65 2.65 -10.66
C LEU A 8 6.55 2.51 -9.43
N ILE A 9 6.45 1.37 -8.74
CA ILE A 9 7.33 0.98 -7.64
C ILE A 9 7.61 -0.52 -7.71
N ASN A 10 8.81 -0.91 -7.30
CA ASN A 10 9.22 -2.29 -7.04
C ASN A 10 10.40 -2.28 -6.05
N ASP A 11 10.83 -3.46 -5.61
CA ASP A 11 11.90 -3.58 -4.60
C ASP A 11 13.25 -3.01 -5.07
N ASP A 12 13.51 -3.01 -6.39
CA ASP A 12 14.73 -2.42 -6.96
C ASP A 12 14.71 -0.88 -6.92
N ILE A 13 13.51 -0.27 -6.99
CA ILE A 13 13.32 1.19 -6.85
C ILE A 13 13.40 1.59 -5.38
N GLY A 14 12.82 0.79 -4.48
CA GLY A 14 12.90 0.95 -3.03
C GLY A 14 11.55 0.87 -2.32
N LEU A 15 11.57 1.27 -1.04
CA LEU A 15 10.39 1.27 -0.17
C LEU A 15 9.63 2.61 -0.26
N HIS A 16 8.32 2.56 -0.05
CA HIS A 16 7.48 3.77 -0.04
C HIS A 16 6.47 3.78 1.11
N LYS A 17 5.98 4.98 1.44
CA LYS A 17 4.82 5.20 2.30
C LYS A 17 3.80 6.00 1.51
N MET A 18 2.54 5.56 1.51
CA MET A 18 1.43 6.29 0.89
C MET A 18 0.57 6.92 1.97
N GLU A 19 0.22 8.19 1.79
CA GLU A 19 -0.67 8.93 2.67
C GLU A 19 -1.46 9.97 1.87
N THR A 20 -2.64 10.30 2.38
CA THR A 20 -3.42 11.44 1.87
C THR A 20 -2.91 12.71 2.53
N LEU A 21 -2.63 13.76 1.74
CA LEU A 21 -2.08 15.03 2.25
C LEU A 21 -3.10 15.90 3.01
N ASP A 22 -4.39 15.71 2.75
CA ASP A 22 -5.49 16.43 3.37
C ASP A 22 -6.43 15.43 4.03
N GLU A 23 -6.43 15.40 5.36
CA GLU A 23 -7.22 14.47 6.16
C GLU A 23 -8.74 14.64 5.96
N ASN A 24 -9.18 15.78 5.42
CA ASN A 24 -10.59 16.06 5.14
C ASN A 24 -11.02 15.64 3.73
N LYS A 25 -10.09 15.14 2.90
CA LYS A 25 -10.37 14.70 1.54
C LYS A 25 -10.11 13.22 1.39
N GLN A 26 -11.01 12.56 0.68
CA GLN A 26 -10.81 11.18 0.26
C GLN A 26 -10.04 11.15 -1.05
N ALA A 27 -9.09 10.23 -1.15
CA ALA A 27 -8.38 9.90 -2.37
C ALA A 27 -8.64 8.42 -2.71
N VAL A 28 -8.78 8.12 -3.99
CA VAL A 28 -8.93 6.75 -4.50
C VAL A 28 -7.85 6.51 -5.53
N THR A 29 -7.14 5.40 -5.39
CA THR A 29 -6.08 4.96 -6.31
C THR A 29 -6.42 3.60 -6.90
N LEU A 30 -5.93 3.35 -8.12
CA LEU A 30 -5.98 2.04 -8.76
C LEU A 30 -4.59 1.40 -8.69
N HIS A 31 -4.51 0.21 -8.10
CA HIS A 31 -3.26 -0.53 -7.95
C HIS A 31 -3.27 -1.77 -8.84
N CYS A 32 -2.12 -2.05 -9.49
CA CYS A 32 -1.91 -3.26 -10.27
C CYS A 32 -0.60 -3.90 -9.83
N TYR A 33 -0.68 -5.14 -9.34
CA TYR A 33 0.48 -5.91 -8.87
C TYR A 33 0.71 -7.11 -9.77
N ILE A 34 1.95 -7.30 -10.23
CA ILE A 34 2.33 -8.37 -11.16
C ILE A 34 3.70 -8.94 -10.78
N PRO A 35 3.82 -10.25 -10.44
CA PRO A 35 2.71 -11.18 -10.20
C PRO A 35 1.87 -10.74 -8.99
N PRO A 36 0.63 -11.24 -8.83
CA PRO A 36 -0.15 -10.98 -7.63
C PRO A 36 0.56 -11.53 -6.38
N TYR A 37 0.48 -10.80 -5.28
CA TYR A 37 1.01 -11.22 -3.98
C TYR A 37 0.01 -10.84 -2.87
N SER A 38 0.07 -11.58 -1.76
CA SER A 38 -0.76 -11.34 -0.57
C SER A 38 0.05 -11.04 0.68
N ASP A 39 1.36 -11.24 0.65
CA ASP A 39 2.25 -10.98 1.77
C ASP A 39 3.18 -9.82 1.41
N CYS A 40 3.38 -8.91 2.35
CA CYS A 40 4.34 -7.81 2.22
C CYS A 40 5.07 -7.56 3.54
N PHE A 41 6.14 -6.79 3.48
CA PHE A 41 6.83 -6.32 4.67
C PHE A 41 6.34 -4.93 5.07
N THR A 42 6.09 -4.73 6.36
CA THR A 42 5.94 -3.40 6.96
C THR A 42 7.16 -3.06 7.79
N PHE A 43 7.55 -1.79 7.75
CA PHE A 43 8.75 -1.28 8.41
C PHE A 43 8.33 -0.20 9.40
N ASP A 44 8.60 -0.44 10.68
CA ASP A 44 8.31 0.49 11.77
C ASP A 44 9.60 0.98 12.42
N MET A 45 9.69 2.27 12.66
CA MET A 45 10.80 2.89 13.38
C MET A 45 10.48 2.94 14.87
N GLN A 46 11.05 2.02 15.64
CA GLN A 46 10.92 2.00 17.09
C GLN A 46 12.29 2.17 17.74
N ASN A 47 12.44 3.15 18.63
CA ASN A 47 13.68 3.42 19.36
C ASN A 47 14.93 3.55 18.47
N ASN A 48 14.79 4.19 17.30
CA ASN A 48 15.86 4.36 16.32
C ASN A 48 16.36 3.05 15.65
N GLU A 49 15.58 1.97 15.76
CA GLU A 49 15.77 0.70 15.05
C GLU A 49 14.60 0.44 14.08
N ILE A 50 14.90 -0.12 12.91
CA ILE A 50 13.88 -0.57 11.94
C ILE A 50 13.43 -1.96 12.34
N LYS A 51 12.15 -2.10 12.70
CA LYS A 51 11.48 -3.40 12.83
C LYS A 51 10.79 -3.76 11.53
N THR A 52 11.05 -4.96 11.05
CA THR A 52 10.41 -5.52 9.85
C THR A 52 9.42 -6.59 10.26
N ASN A 53 8.16 -6.49 9.81
CA ASN A 53 7.12 -7.47 10.05
C ASN A 53 6.56 -7.98 8.72
N ILE A 54 6.29 -9.28 8.65
CA ILE A 54 5.49 -9.84 7.55
C ILE A 54 4.02 -9.56 7.86
N VAL A 55 3.31 -9.00 6.88
CA VAL A 55 1.88 -8.71 6.96
C VAL A 55 1.17 -9.37 5.80
N HIS A 56 0.03 -9.98 6.09
CA HIS A 56 -0.86 -10.54 5.09
C HIS A 56 -1.93 -9.51 4.72
N THR A 57 -1.96 -9.08 3.47
CA THR A 57 -2.98 -8.15 2.96
C THR A 57 -4.30 -8.88 2.71
N THR A 58 -5.40 -8.25 3.16
CA THR A 58 -6.76 -8.72 2.94
C THR A 58 -7.51 -7.76 2.02
N TYR A 59 -8.60 -8.24 1.42
CA TYR A 59 -9.54 -7.38 0.69
C TYR A 59 -10.68 -6.95 1.62
N ASP A 60 -11.10 -5.69 1.53
CA ASP A 60 -12.36 -5.25 2.15
C ASP A 60 -13.58 -5.68 1.33
N THR A 61 -13.42 -5.72 0.00
CA THR A 61 -14.43 -6.19 -0.95
C THR A 61 -13.80 -6.93 -2.12
N GLU A 62 -14.51 -7.91 -2.67
CA GLU A 62 -14.17 -8.57 -3.93
C GLU A 62 -15.35 -8.48 -4.90
N PHE A 63 -15.08 -8.03 -6.12
CA PHE A 63 -16.09 -7.85 -7.18
C PHE A 63 -17.34 -7.05 -6.73
N GLY A 64 -17.13 -6.04 -5.87
CA GLY A 64 -18.20 -5.17 -5.35
C GLY A 64 -19.01 -5.75 -4.18
N LYS A 65 -18.56 -6.85 -3.57
CA LYS A 65 -19.19 -7.46 -2.38
C LYS A 65 -18.19 -7.50 -1.22
N THR A 66 -18.65 -7.16 -0.01
CA THR A 66 -17.83 -7.29 1.21
C THR A 66 -17.42 -8.73 1.44
N VAL A 67 -16.16 -8.93 1.82
CA VAL A 67 -15.60 -10.20 2.26
C VAL A 67 -15.51 -10.20 3.80
N SER A 68 -15.88 -11.32 4.41
CA SER A 68 -16.00 -11.50 5.87
C SER A 68 -14.73 -12.03 6.51
#